data_AF-A0A438IZU0-F1
#
_entry.id   AF-A0A438IZU0-F1
#
_cell.length_a   1.000
_cell.length_b   1.000
_cell.length_c   1.000
_cell.angle_alpha   90.00
_cell.angle_beta   90.00
_cell.angle_gamma   90.00
#
_symmetry.space_group_name_H-M   'P 1'
#
loop_
_entity.id
_entity.type
_entity.pdbx_description
1 polymer ?
#
loop_
_entity_poly.entity_id
_entity_poly.type
_entity_poly.pdbx_seq_one_letter_code
_entity_poly.pdbx_strand_id
1 'polypeptide(L)'
;MGIRDQLHPIQRGNRVMLPAACYSLTSNEKKEFCKFLKEVKVPDGYASNISRCVQVNERKIFGLKSHDCHVLMQQLLPLAIRGVLHKNVCAVIVELCSFFKQLCSKVLMTDQLEHLENDIIVTLCKLERIFPPSFFDVMVHLPIHLASEAKIAGPVQYRWMFPIERYLRTLKSYVRNKSRPEGSIAEGYIAEECTTFCSRYLHDVETKHDREERNYVIENNITNGGGLTIFKCMGRTTGKSTSRVLSTEEWSQAHLYVLTTCEEVTSFIEEHKQSIRVKPRIRARDVDLFHRREFISWFEERIIQMRHEGPISEHILSLSRGPSTSVTCYRGYIINGFRFHIREREKGKKTQNSGVVVTAEVSSFASARDKNPIPGHVSYYGVLTDVIELHYLGGNRVILFKCDWWDVINSGRGMKKDEYGFTCLNFEHTICTDEPFVLASQVKQVFYFQNSNEENWHTVVDIQTRGVYDMNQKVSTNDPEPYQQLITLHSQRDVHELIENDLINWDRNDIAGETIQTDVLLSQQKNIVEIDNEFIHDDDIDDV
;
A
#
# COMPACT_ATOMS: atom_id res chain seq x y z
N MET A 1 22.86 18.62 35.45
CA MET A 1 21.60 17.84 35.51
C MET A 1 21.81 16.34 35.66
N GLY A 2 22.99 15.74 35.40
CA GLY A 2 23.23 14.31 35.71
C GLY A 2 22.33 13.33 34.95
N ILE A 3 21.95 13.69 33.71
CA ILE A 3 21.05 12.91 32.86
C ILE A 3 21.90 12.28 31.75
N ARG A 4 21.65 11.01 31.42
CA ARG A 4 22.36 10.23 30.37
C ARG A 4 23.88 10.22 30.58
N ASP A 5 24.35 9.82 31.77
CA ASP A 5 25.78 9.77 32.11
C ASP A 5 26.63 8.98 31.09
N GLN A 6 26.03 7.98 30.44
CA GLN A 6 26.63 7.20 29.36
C GLN A 6 27.04 8.03 28.12
N LEU A 7 26.46 9.21 27.93
CA LEU A 7 26.76 10.12 26.81
C LEU A 7 27.64 11.30 27.22
N HIS A 8 28.08 11.36 28.48
CA HIS A 8 28.90 12.47 28.93
C HIS A 8 30.29 12.43 28.29
N PRO A 9 30.93 13.59 28.08
CA PRO A 9 32.28 13.65 27.53
C PRO A 9 33.27 12.89 28.41
N ILE A 10 34.05 11.99 27.82
CA ILE A 10 35.05 11.17 28.50
C ILE A 10 36.43 11.76 28.24
N GLN A 11 37.12 12.20 29.30
CA GLN A 11 38.48 12.71 29.19
C GLN A 11 39.46 11.55 28.94
N ARG A 12 40.23 11.63 27.84
CA ARG A 12 41.36 10.75 27.53
C ARG A 12 42.61 11.59 27.26
N GLY A 13 43.34 11.95 28.31
CA GLY A 13 44.50 12.86 28.22
C GLY A 13 44.06 14.28 27.83
N ASN A 14 44.67 14.87 26.79
CA ASN A 14 44.29 16.19 26.23
C ASN A 14 43.15 16.11 25.19
N ARG A 15 42.46 14.98 25.12
CA ARG A 15 41.35 14.78 24.17
C ARG A 15 40.09 14.46 24.94
N VAL A 16 38.98 14.99 24.45
CA VAL A 16 37.65 14.71 24.95
C VAL A 16 36.95 13.82 23.94
N MET A 17 36.47 12.66 24.39
CA MET A 17 35.71 11.73 23.54
C MET A 17 34.23 11.82 23.89
N LEU A 18 33.40 12.10 22.90
CA LEU A 18 31.93 12.06 23.00
C LEU A 18 31.45 10.67 22.55
N PRO A 19 30.81 9.88 23.44
CA PRO A 19 30.25 8.59 23.07
C PRO A 19 29.18 8.71 21.98
N ALA A 20 29.11 7.72 21.09
CA ALA A 20 28.05 7.67 20.10
C ALA A 20 26.71 7.32 20.77
N ALA A 21 25.64 8.05 20.42
CA ALA A 21 24.32 7.79 20.97
C ALA A 21 23.55 6.66 20.25
N CYS A 22 22.52 6.12 20.90
CA CYS A 22 21.64 5.07 20.38
C CYS A 22 20.94 5.39 19.05
N TYR A 23 20.78 6.68 18.71
CA TYR A 23 20.23 7.16 17.44
C TYR A 23 21.27 7.33 16.32
N SER A 24 22.56 7.10 16.61
CA SER A 24 23.62 7.16 15.61
C SER A 24 23.66 5.89 14.76
N LEU A 25 23.88 6.08 13.46
CA LEU A 25 24.10 4.97 12.51
C LEU A 25 25.58 4.88 12.10
N THR A 26 26.09 3.66 12.09
CA THR A 26 27.36 3.28 11.47
C THR A 26 27.36 3.59 9.97
N SER A 27 28.54 3.58 9.35
CA SER A 27 28.63 3.72 7.89
C SER A 27 27.95 2.61 7.11
N ASN A 28 27.90 1.39 7.65
CA ASN A 28 27.26 0.25 7.00
C ASN A 28 25.74 0.35 7.11
N GLU A 29 25.21 0.64 8.31
CA GLU A 29 23.78 0.89 8.53
C GLU A 29 23.25 2.03 7.64
N LYS A 30 24.01 3.14 7.49
CA LYS A 30 23.66 4.22 6.55
C LYS A 30 23.60 3.76 5.10
N LYS A 31 24.52 2.86 4.69
CA LYS A 31 24.53 2.28 3.35
C LYS A 31 23.33 1.34 3.15
N GLU A 32 22.99 0.53 4.15
CA GLU A 32 21.82 -0.35 4.11
C GLU A 32 20.52 0.44 3.99
N PHE A 33 20.34 1.49 4.79
CA PHE A 33 19.21 2.41 4.68
C PHE A 33 19.11 3.04 3.28
N CYS A 34 20.23 3.54 2.74
CA CYS A 34 20.25 4.09 1.38
C CYS A 34 19.99 3.00 0.32
N LYS A 35 20.50 1.79 0.51
CA LYS A 35 20.29 0.66 -0.41
C LYS A 35 18.80 0.30 -0.46
N PHE A 36 18.14 0.20 0.68
CA PHE A 36 16.69 -0.02 0.76
C PHE A 36 15.93 1.01 -0.09
N LEU A 37 16.17 2.31 0.14
CA LEU A 37 15.51 3.38 -0.63
C LEU A 37 15.90 3.43 -2.11
N LYS A 38 17.07 2.89 -2.48
CA LYS A 38 17.52 2.78 -3.87
C LYS A 38 16.81 1.66 -4.63
N GLU A 39 16.49 0.57 -3.93
CA GLU A 39 15.94 -0.67 -4.49
C GLU A 39 14.41 -0.72 -4.39
N VAL A 40 13.82 0.11 -3.53
CA VAL A 40 12.37 0.26 -3.33
C VAL A 40 11.62 0.35 -4.65
N LYS A 41 10.64 -0.54 -4.85
CA LYS A 41 9.71 -0.51 -5.98
C LYS A 41 8.29 -0.41 -5.49
N VAL A 42 7.63 0.65 -5.94
CA VAL A 42 6.24 0.94 -5.62
C VAL A 42 5.35 0.83 -6.87
N PRO A 43 4.03 0.73 -6.71
CA PRO A 43 3.08 0.70 -7.82
C PRO A 43 3.16 1.94 -8.72
N ASP A 44 2.65 1.79 -9.94
CA ASP A 44 2.54 2.93 -10.85
C ASP A 44 1.65 4.02 -10.26
N GLY A 45 2.13 5.26 -10.28
CA GLY A 45 1.41 6.41 -9.75
C GLY A 45 1.50 6.59 -8.23
N TYR A 46 2.17 5.70 -7.50
CA TYR A 46 2.27 5.75 -6.03
C TYR A 46 3.24 6.81 -5.52
N ALA A 47 4.49 6.80 -6.00
CA ALA A 47 5.51 7.80 -5.65
C ALA A 47 6.31 8.22 -6.88
N SER A 48 7.10 9.29 -6.74
CA SER A 48 8.13 9.57 -7.73
C SER A 48 9.24 8.52 -7.65
N ASN A 49 10.20 8.58 -8.57
CA ASN A 49 11.31 7.64 -8.58
C ASN A 49 12.35 8.02 -7.51
N ILE A 50 12.06 7.67 -6.25
CA ILE A 50 12.90 7.93 -5.06
C ILE A 50 14.34 7.45 -5.28
N SER A 51 14.54 6.35 -6.01
CA SER A 51 15.89 5.84 -6.29
C SER A 51 16.81 6.87 -6.98
N ARG A 52 16.27 7.87 -7.69
CA ARG A 52 17.07 8.95 -8.31
C ARG A 52 17.63 9.93 -7.27
N CYS A 53 16.98 10.06 -6.12
CA CYS A 53 17.35 10.96 -5.04
C CYS A 53 18.36 10.33 -4.08
N VAL A 54 18.72 9.05 -4.25
CA VAL A 54 19.54 8.30 -3.29
C VAL A 54 20.93 7.99 -3.85
N GLN A 55 21.95 8.36 -3.09
CA GLN A 55 23.37 8.15 -3.35
C GLN A 55 23.95 7.21 -2.29
N VAL A 56 24.04 5.92 -2.62
CA VAL A 56 24.36 4.84 -1.65
C VAL A 56 25.80 4.92 -1.17
N ASN A 57 26.76 5.17 -2.06
CA ASN A 57 28.19 5.23 -1.70
C ASN A 57 28.49 6.45 -0.82
N GLU A 58 27.85 7.57 -1.13
CA GLU A 58 27.96 8.84 -0.45
C GLU A 58 27.13 8.87 0.85
N ARG A 59 26.21 7.91 1.03
CA ARG A 59 25.26 7.82 2.16
C ARG A 59 24.39 9.08 2.26
N LYS A 60 23.93 9.58 1.10
CA LYS A 60 23.18 10.84 0.99
C LYS A 60 21.85 10.64 0.26
N ILE A 61 20.88 11.45 0.67
CA ILE A 61 19.59 11.58 0.01
C ILE A 61 19.43 13.06 -0.33
N PHE A 62 19.16 13.38 -1.58
CA PHE A 62 19.03 14.76 -2.05
C PHE A 62 18.02 14.87 -3.19
N GLY A 63 17.31 16.00 -3.24
CA GLY A 63 16.39 16.32 -4.34
C GLY A 63 14.99 15.70 -4.21
N LEU A 64 14.61 15.25 -3.01
CA LEU A 64 13.23 14.88 -2.71
C LEU A 64 12.32 16.10 -2.80
N LYS A 65 11.07 15.89 -3.25
CA LYS A 65 10.00 16.90 -3.18
C LYS A 65 9.08 16.63 -2.00
N SER A 66 8.22 17.59 -1.68
CA SER A 66 7.30 17.48 -0.52
C SER A 66 6.52 16.16 -0.54
N HIS A 67 5.97 15.79 -1.70
CA HIS A 67 5.27 14.50 -1.87
C HIS A 67 6.15 13.28 -1.53
N ASP A 68 7.43 13.28 -1.94
CA ASP A 68 8.33 12.16 -1.67
C ASP A 68 8.64 12.07 -0.17
N CYS A 69 8.80 13.21 0.52
CA CYS A 69 8.96 13.26 1.96
C CYS A 69 7.74 12.68 2.70
N HIS A 70 6.52 13.00 2.25
CA HIS A 70 5.30 12.40 2.81
C HIS A 70 5.25 10.88 2.60
N VAL A 71 5.59 10.39 1.41
CA VAL A 71 5.67 8.93 1.14
C VAL A 71 6.72 8.26 2.03
N LEU A 72 7.87 8.92 2.25
CA LEU A 72 8.88 8.42 3.18
C LEU A 72 8.32 8.34 4.60
N MET A 73 7.83 9.45 5.17
CA MET A 73 7.36 9.49 6.55
C MET A 73 6.18 8.53 6.79
N GLN A 74 5.20 8.48 5.90
CA GLN A 74 4.00 7.69 6.16
C GLN A 74 4.20 6.18 5.96
N GLN A 75 5.21 5.76 5.19
CA GLN A 75 5.29 4.38 4.71
C GLN A 75 6.70 3.84 4.66
N LEU A 76 7.62 4.46 3.91
CA LEU A 76 8.91 3.84 3.64
C LEU A 76 9.91 3.96 4.79
N LEU A 77 9.86 5.03 5.57
CA LEU A 77 10.76 5.28 6.69
C LEU A 77 10.60 4.21 7.78
N PRO A 78 9.38 3.89 8.27
CA PRO A 78 9.15 2.76 9.18
C PRO A 78 9.73 1.45 8.65
N LEU A 79 9.62 1.21 7.35
CA LEU A 79 10.11 -0.03 6.74
C LEU A 79 11.63 -0.07 6.64
N ALA A 80 12.25 1.08 6.32
CA ALA A 80 13.68 1.22 6.06
C ALA A 80 14.54 1.21 7.33
N ILE A 81 14.00 1.66 8.46
CA ILE A 81 14.76 1.74 9.73
C ILE A 81 14.72 0.45 10.54
N ARG A 82 13.78 -0.46 10.25
CA ARG A 82 13.69 -1.77 10.89
C ARG A 82 14.96 -2.55 10.62
N GLY A 83 15.59 -3.00 11.71
CA GLY A 83 16.84 -3.75 11.63
C GLY A 83 18.10 -2.90 11.48
N VAL A 84 17.97 -1.58 11.29
CA VAL A 84 19.07 -0.62 11.13
C VAL A 84 19.22 0.25 12.37
N LEU A 85 18.12 0.74 12.96
CA LEU A 85 18.13 1.52 14.20
C LEU A 85 17.94 0.64 15.44
N HIS A 86 18.41 1.13 16.58
CA HIS A 86 18.11 0.52 17.88
C HIS A 86 16.60 0.47 18.12
N LYS A 87 16.09 -0.63 18.71
CA LYS A 87 14.64 -0.90 18.86
C LYS A 87 13.87 0.28 19.43
N ASN A 88 14.36 0.88 20.51
CA ASN A 88 13.70 2.01 21.17
C ASN A 88 13.63 3.27 20.26
N VAL A 89 14.66 3.51 19.45
CA VAL A 89 14.66 4.64 18.49
C VAL A 89 13.72 4.34 17.32
N CYS A 90 13.76 3.10 16.82
CA CYS A 90 12.88 2.62 15.77
C CYS A 90 11.40 2.75 16.18
N ALA A 91 11.03 2.26 17.36
CA ALA A 91 9.67 2.30 17.88
C ALA A 91 9.09 3.72 17.90
N VAL A 92 9.81 4.69 18.46
CA VAL A 92 9.33 6.08 18.55
C VAL A 92 9.22 6.74 17.17
N ILE A 93 10.13 6.45 16.24
CA ILE A 93 10.00 6.95 14.85
C ILE A 93 8.79 6.29 14.17
N VAL A 94 8.55 5.01 14.38
CA VAL A 94 7.38 4.29 13.84
C VAL A 94 6.08 4.87 14.40
N GLU A 95 6.02 5.20 15.70
CA GLU A 95 4.88 5.90 16.31
C GLU A 95 4.61 7.25 15.62
N LEU A 96 5.64 8.08 15.43
CA LEU A 96 5.50 9.36 14.73
C LEU A 96 5.03 9.19 13.29
N CYS A 97 5.59 8.21 12.58
CA CYS A 97 5.17 7.89 11.22
C CYS A 97 3.73 7.38 11.16
N SER A 98 3.29 6.62 12.17
CA SER A 98 1.91 6.16 12.32
C SER A 98 0.95 7.32 12.55
N PHE A 99 1.31 8.28 13.41
CA PHE A 99 0.54 9.51 13.60
C PHE A 99 0.31 10.22 12.26
N PHE A 100 1.36 10.47 11.49
CA PHE A 100 1.20 11.07 10.17
C PHE A 100 0.37 10.20 9.24
N LYS A 101 0.59 8.88 9.20
CA LYS A 101 -0.20 7.98 8.37
C LYS A 101 -1.70 8.05 8.67
N GLN A 102 -2.08 8.09 9.94
CA GLN A 102 -3.48 8.20 10.37
C GLN A 102 -4.07 9.58 10.07
N LEU A 103 -3.34 10.66 10.39
CA LEU A 103 -3.72 12.03 10.09
C LEU A 103 -3.98 12.26 8.58
N CYS A 104 -3.25 11.53 7.74
CA CYS A 104 -3.37 11.61 6.29
C CYS A 104 -4.48 10.74 5.71
N SER A 105 -5.22 9.97 6.53
CA SER A 105 -6.26 9.07 6.05
C SER A 105 -7.28 9.79 5.17
N LYS A 106 -7.81 9.07 4.16
CA LYS A 106 -8.86 9.57 3.25
C LYS A 106 -10.12 9.97 4.03
N VAL A 107 -10.42 9.24 5.10
CA VAL A 107 -11.55 9.50 5.99
C VAL A 107 -10.98 9.70 7.39
N LEU A 108 -11.32 10.83 8.00
CA LEU A 108 -10.95 11.18 9.36
C LEU A 108 -12.21 11.12 10.22
N MET A 109 -12.15 10.30 11.27
CA MET A 109 -13.20 10.24 12.29
C MET A 109 -12.78 11.09 13.49
N THR A 110 -13.74 11.81 14.07
CA THR A 110 -13.46 12.77 15.15
C THR A 110 -12.91 12.10 16.40
N ASP A 111 -13.39 10.90 16.73
CA ASP A 111 -12.90 10.06 17.81
C ASP A 111 -11.43 9.62 17.58
N GLN A 112 -11.08 9.25 16.35
CA GLN A 112 -9.69 8.94 15.99
C GLN A 112 -8.79 10.17 16.12
N LEU A 113 -9.26 11.36 15.73
CA LEU A 113 -8.49 12.60 15.89
C LEU A 113 -8.28 12.96 17.37
N GLU A 114 -9.25 12.70 18.25
CA GLU A 114 -9.08 12.85 19.72
C GLU A 114 -8.01 11.92 20.28
N HIS A 115 -7.95 10.67 19.81
CA HIS A 115 -6.87 9.77 20.18
C HIS A 115 -5.51 10.28 19.67
N LEU A 116 -5.43 10.73 18.42
CA LEU A 116 -4.19 11.26 17.84
C LEU A 116 -3.64 12.49 18.57
N GLU A 117 -4.50 13.37 19.09
CA GLU A 117 -4.09 14.51 19.93
C GLU A 117 -3.38 14.08 21.21
N ASN A 118 -3.82 12.98 21.83
CA ASN A 118 -3.18 12.45 23.04
C ASN A 118 -1.91 11.68 22.71
N ASP A 119 -1.95 10.83 21.68
CA ASP A 119 -0.83 9.98 21.29
C ASP A 119 0.40 10.80 20.88
N ILE A 120 0.20 11.88 20.12
CA ILE A 120 1.31 12.71 19.64
C ILE A 120 2.08 13.38 20.78
N ILE A 121 1.40 13.77 21.87
CA ILE A 121 2.05 14.33 23.06
C ILE A 121 3.03 13.32 23.65
N VAL A 122 2.57 12.07 23.83
CA VAL A 122 3.40 10.99 24.36
C VAL A 122 4.56 10.67 23.43
N THR A 123 4.32 10.61 22.12
CA THR A 123 5.37 10.37 21.12
C THR A 123 6.42 11.48 21.12
N LEU A 124 6.04 12.76 21.22
CA LEU A 124 7.00 13.86 21.33
C LEU A 124 7.82 13.78 22.62
N CYS A 125 7.20 13.47 23.77
CA CYS A 125 7.95 13.26 25.01
C CYS A 125 8.94 12.08 24.90
N LYS A 126 8.55 10.98 24.23
CA LYS A 126 9.45 9.85 23.95
C LYS A 126 10.61 10.27 23.04
N LEU A 127 10.37 11.11 22.03
CA LEU A 127 11.41 11.66 21.18
C LEU A 127 12.38 12.53 22.00
N GLU A 128 11.88 13.43 22.85
CA GLU A 128 12.69 14.32 23.70
C GLU A 128 13.59 13.53 24.65
N ARG A 129 13.10 12.38 25.12
CA ARG A 129 13.89 11.44 25.92
C ARG A 129 15.04 10.81 25.14
N ILE A 130 14.98 10.71 23.81
CA ILE A 130 15.98 10.03 22.98
C ILE A 130 16.93 11.01 22.29
N PHE A 131 16.39 12.01 21.62
CA PHE A 131 17.15 12.93 20.80
C PHE A 131 17.74 14.08 21.64
N PRO A 132 18.77 14.78 21.14
CA PRO A 132 19.35 15.93 21.83
C PRO A 132 18.40 17.14 21.72
N PRO A 133 18.44 18.11 22.67
CA PRO A 133 17.63 19.32 22.60
C PRO A 133 17.76 20.10 21.28
N SER A 134 18.94 20.06 20.64
CA SER A 134 19.18 20.71 19.34
C SER A 134 18.38 20.12 18.17
N PHE A 135 17.80 18.93 18.34
CA PHE A 135 16.87 18.35 17.37
C PHE A 135 15.48 19.01 17.43
N PHE A 136 15.08 19.51 18.60
CA PHE A 136 13.75 20.07 18.85
C PHE A 136 13.72 21.56 18.55
N ASP A 137 13.63 21.88 17.26
CA ASP A 137 13.22 23.20 16.82
C ASP A 137 11.68 23.32 16.82
N VAL A 138 11.18 24.51 16.47
CA VAL A 138 9.74 24.78 16.40
C VAL A 138 9.01 23.77 15.51
N MET A 139 9.63 23.30 14.42
CA MET A 139 8.98 22.38 13.47
C MET A 139 8.70 21.00 14.08
N VAL A 140 9.55 20.53 15.00
CA VAL A 140 9.35 19.25 15.68
C VAL A 140 8.20 19.31 16.68
N HIS A 141 7.85 20.49 17.20
CA HIS A 141 6.72 20.68 18.11
C HIS A 141 5.38 20.89 17.41
N LEU A 142 5.35 21.41 16.17
CA LEU A 142 4.12 21.63 15.41
C LEU A 142 3.16 20.42 15.26
N PRO A 143 3.63 19.15 15.20
CA PRO A 143 2.74 18.00 15.10
C PRO A 143 1.65 17.93 16.16
N ILE A 144 1.89 18.48 17.36
CA ILE A 144 0.91 18.51 18.45
C ILE A 144 -0.40 19.23 18.06
N HIS A 145 -0.33 20.17 17.11
CA HIS A 145 -1.47 20.97 16.69
C HIS A 145 -2.23 20.36 15.50
N LEU A 146 -1.61 19.42 14.76
CA LEU A 146 -2.13 19.00 13.46
C LEU A 146 -3.45 18.23 13.56
N ALA A 147 -3.66 17.46 14.63
CA ALA A 147 -4.91 16.73 14.84
C ALA A 147 -6.06 17.70 15.15
N SER A 148 -5.84 18.71 16.01
CA SER A 148 -6.82 19.77 16.27
C SER A 148 -7.11 20.60 15.03
N GLU A 149 -6.07 20.94 14.26
CA GLU A 149 -6.23 21.65 12.99
C GLU A 149 -7.06 20.83 11.98
N ALA A 150 -6.88 19.50 11.94
CA ALA A 150 -7.69 18.61 11.11
C ALA A 150 -9.16 18.55 11.55
N LYS A 151 -9.47 18.69 12.85
CA LYS A 151 -10.85 18.81 13.34
C LYS A 151 -11.53 20.10 12.85
N ILE A 152 -10.78 21.20 12.80
CA ILE A 152 -11.32 22.52 12.42
C ILE A 152 -11.41 22.67 10.90
N ALA A 153 -10.30 22.38 10.20
CA ALA A 153 -10.12 22.70 8.78
C ALA A 153 -10.29 21.47 7.86
N GLY A 154 -10.66 20.31 8.42
CA GLY A 154 -10.86 19.07 7.67
C GLY A 154 -9.55 18.41 7.21
N PRO A 155 -9.62 17.48 6.23
CA PRO A 155 -8.49 16.66 5.81
C PRO A 155 -7.25 17.47 5.40
N VAL A 156 -6.10 17.08 5.95
CA VAL A 156 -4.82 17.77 5.78
C VAL A 156 -4.31 17.80 4.33
N GLN A 157 -4.75 16.85 3.50
CA GLN A 157 -4.36 16.73 2.09
C GLN A 157 -4.66 17.99 1.25
N TYR A 158 -5.66 18.79 1.62
CA TYR A 158 -5.99 20.03 0.91
C TYR A 158 -5.15 21.23 1.35
N ARG A 159 -4.41 21.09 2.44
CA ARG A 159 -3.67 22.20 3.10
C ARG A 159 -2.16 22.04 3.05
N TRP A 160 -1.66 20.95 2.47
CA TRP A 160 -0.21 20.74 2.31
C TRP A 160 0.38 21.59 1.19
N MET A 161 1.72 21.58 1.13
CA MET A 161 2.47 22.28 0.08
C MET A 161 2.44 21.59 -1.28
N PHE A 162 2.12 20.29 -1.36
CA PHE A 162 2.19 19.57 -2.64
C PHE A 162 1.23 20.09 -3.74
N PRO A 163 -0.02 20.54 -3.47
CA PRO A 163 -0.87 21.16 -4.49
C PRO A 163 -0.24 22.44 -5.01
N ILE A 164 0.34 23.24 -4.11
CA ILE A 164 1.06 24.48 -4.46
C ILE A 164 2.29 24.16 -5.33
N GLU A 165 3.12 23.20 -4.93
CA GLU A 165 4.28 22.76 -5.73
C GLU A 165 3.88 22.30 -7.14
N ARG A 166 2.76 21.56 -7.25
CA ARG A 166 2.22 21.10 -8.54
C ARG A 166 1.71 22.26 -9.38
N TYR A 167 1.00 23.22 -8.78
CA TYR A 167 0.55 24.42 -9.46
C TYR A 167 1.73 25.24 -10.00
N LEU A 168 2.75 25.47 -9.17
CA LEU A 168 3.98 26.16 -9.58
C LEU A 168 4.71 25.42 -10.70
N ARG A 169 4.69 24.08 -10.71
CA ARG A 169 5.21 23.28 -11.84
C ARG A 169 4.44 23.54 -13.12
N THR A 170 3.11 23.66 -13.06
CA THR A 170 2.28 24.01 -14.22
C THR A 170 2.63 25.40 -14.74
N LEU A 171 2.67 26.41 -13.87
CA LEU A 171 3.06 27.78 -14.26
C LEU A 171 4.46 27.81 -14.87
N LYS A 172 5.41 27.07 -14.31
CA LYS A 172 6.76 26.93 -14.87
C LYS A 172 6.75 26.37 -16.30
N SER A 173 5.78 25.53 -16.65
CA SER A 173 5.64 25.00 -18.02
C SER A 173 5.17 26.05 -19.03
N TYR A 174 4.57 27.15 -18.57
CA TYR A 174 4.16 28.28 -19.40
C TYR A 174 5.30 29.24 -19.74
N VAL A 175 6.41 29.18 -18.99
CA VAL A 175 7.59 30.02 -19.26
C VAL A 175 8.31 29.55 -20.53
N ARG A 176 7.89 30.08 -21.68
CA ARG A 176 8.55 29.87 -22.98
C ARG A 176 9.70 30.83 -23.21
N ASN A 177 9.61 32.06 -22.70
CA ASN A 177 10.67 33.06 -22.75
C ASN A 177 11.17 33.40 -21.33
N LYS A 178 12.39 32.96 -21.00
CA LYS A 178 13.00 33.22 -19.69
C LYS A 178 13.36 34.69 -19.44
N SER A 179 13.45 35.52 -20.47
CA SER A 179 13.70 36.96 -20.34
C SER A 179 12.45 37.76 -20.00
N ARG A 180 11.26 37.16 -20.14
CA ARG A 180 9.95 37.73 -19.78
C ARG A 180 9.03 36.63 -19.23
N PRO A 181 9.36 36.07 -18.05
CA PRO A 181 8.65 34.91 -17.52
C PRO A 181 7.19 35.22 -17.18
N GLU A 182 6.90 36.41 -16.64
CA GLU A 182 5.55 36.84 -16.26
C GLU A 182 4.64 36.94 -17.48
N GLY A 183 5.12 37.57 -18.55
CA GLY A 183 4.39 37.67 -19.82
C GLY A 183 4.13 36.31 -20.45
N SER A 184 5.12 35.40 -20.39
CA SER A 184 4.95 34.01 -20.88
C SER A 184 3.91 33.24 -20.08
N ILE A 185 3.90 33.41 -18.75
CA ILE A 185 2.92 32.78 -17.86
C ILE A 185 1.52 33.32 -18.16
N ALA A 186 1.36 34.64 -18.28
CA ALA A 186 0.08 35.26 -18.60
C ALA A 186 -0.48 34.76 -19.95
N GLU A 187 0.35 34.72 -20.99
CA GLU A 187 -0.03 34.19 -22.30
C GLU A 187 -0.45 32.71 -22.23
N GLY A 188 0.34 31.87 -21.55
CA GLY A 188 0.03 30.45 -21.37
C GLY A 188 -1.25 30.21 -20.57
N TYR A 189 -1.49 31.04 -19.55
CA TYR A 189 -2.70 30.99 -18.74
C TYR A 189 -3.95 31.37 -19.55
N ILE A 190 -3.88 32.45 -20.34
CA ILE A 190 -4.98 32.86 -21.24
C ILE A 190 -5.29 31.74 -22.25
N ALA A 191 -4.27 31.07 -22.79
CA ALA A 191 -4.46 29.95 -23.70
C ALA A 191 -5.15 28.76 -23.00
N GLU A 192 -4.74 28.44 -21.76
CA GLU A 192 -5.39 27.38 -20.96
C GLU A 192 -6.85 27.74 -20.64
N GLU A 193 -7.15 28.98 -20.23
CA GLU A 193 -8.52 29.41 -19.94
C GLU A 193 -9.41 29.39 -21.18
N CYS A 194 -8.93 29.91 -22.32
CA CYS A 194 -9.67 29.90 -23.58
C CYS A 194 -9.99 28.46 -24.02
N THR A 195 -9.00 27.55 -23.97
CA THR A 195 -9.21 26.14 -24.33
C THR A 195 -10.14 25.44 -23.35
N THR A 196 -10.03 25.74 -22.06
CA THR A 196 -10.93 25.26 -21.01
C THR A 196 -12.36 25.74 -21.22
N PHE A 197 -12.57 27.01 -21.58
CA PHE A 197 -13.89 27.54 -21.89
C PHE A 197 -14.49 26.86 -23.12
N CYS A 198 -13.73 26.75 -24.22
CA CYS A 198 -14.16 26.07 -25.44
C CYS A 198 -14.53 24.60 -25.17
N SER A 199 -13.80 23.92 -24.28
CA SER A 199 -14.03 22.51 -23.95
C SER A 199 -15.46 22.24 -23.46
N ARG A 200 -16.12 23.21 -22.82
CA ARG A 200 -17.51 23.09 -22.32
C ARG A 200 -18.54 22.94 -23.45
N TYR A 201 -18.19 23.31 -24.67
CA TYR A 201 -19.05 23.25 -25.86
C TYR A 201 -18.64 22.14 -26.83
N LEU A 202 -17.55 21.41 -26.55
CA LEU A 202 -17.07 20.30 -27.36
C LEU A 202 -17.49 18.98 -26.73
N HIS A 203 -18.64 18.45 -27.17
CA HIS A 203 -19.18 17.20 -26.62
C HIS A 203 -18.58 15.93 -27.25
N ASP A 204 -17.98 16.05 -28.43
CA ASP A 204 -17.45 14.91 -29.20
C ASP A 204 -15.91 14.75 -29.09
N VAL A 205 -15.26 15.51 -28.21
CA VAL A 205 -13.80 15.54 -28.08
C VAL A 205 -13.42 15.37 -26.63
N GLU A 206 -12.49 14.47 -26.34
CA GLU A 206 -11.90 14.32 -25.00
C GLU A 206 -11.21 15.63 -24.58
N THR A 207 -11.66 16.19 -23.46
CA THR A 207 -11.17 17.42 -22.84
C THR A 207 -10.45 17.13 -21.51
N LYS A 208 -9.90 18.16 -20.86
CA LYS A 208 -9.28 18.01 -19.53
C LYS A 208 -10.30 17.63 -18.43
N HIS A 209 -11.59 17.92 -18.63
CA HIS A 209 -12.63 17.76 -17.60
C HIS A 209 -13.35 16.42 -17.63
N ASP A 210 -13.50 15.84 -18.82
CA ASP A 210 -14.12 14.54 -19.09
C ASP A 210 -13.10 13.43 -19.32
N ARG A 211 -11.80 13.78 -19.48
CA ARG A 211 -10.72 12.80 -19.52
C ARG A 211 -10.73 11.93 -18.28
N GLU A 212 -10.94 10.63 -18.52
CA GLU A 212 -10.92 9.60 -17.49
C GLU A 212 -9.60 9.58 -16.72
N GLU A 213 -9.68 9.23 -15.43
CA GLU A 213 -8.46 9.03 -14.67
C GLU A 213 -7.61 7.90 -15.27
N ARG A 214 -6.30 7.96 -14.99
CA ARG A 214 -5.31 7.04 -15.56
C ARG A 214 -5.65 5.56 -15.37
N ASN A 215 -6.31 5.19 -14.26
CA ASN A 215 -6.73 3.83 -13.96
C ASN A 215 -8.26 3.68 -13.81
N TYR A 216 -9.03 4.69 -14.23
CA TYR A 216 -10.49 4.58 -14.26
C TYR A 216 -10.90 3.59 -15.36
N VAL A 217 -11.98 2.87 -15.11
CA VAL A 217 -12.61 1.96 -16.06
C VAL A 217 -14.08 2.34 -16.06
N ILE A 218 -14.62 2.80 -17.18
CA ILE A 218 -16.06 2.96 -17.30
C ILE A 218 -16.69 1.58 -17.18
N GLU A 219 -17.65 1.43 -16.27
CA GLU A 219 -18.68 0.40 -16.34
C GLU A 219 -19.53 0.64 -17.60
N ASN A 220 -18.96 0.39 -18.77
CA ASN A 220 -19.73 0.48 -19.99
C ASN A 220 -20.78 -0.62 -19.91
N ASN A 221 -22.05 -0.23 -19.86
CA ASN A 221 -23.21 -1.09 -20.02
C ASN A 221 -23.22 -1.73 -21.42
N ILE A 222 -22.22 -2.56 -21.75
CA ILE A 222 -22.42 -3.60 -22.76
C ILE A 222 -23.15 -4.73 -22.03
N THR A 223 -24.38 -4.43 -21.62
CA THR A 223 -25.40 -5.44 -21.45
C THR A 223 -25.64 -6.01 -22.84
N ASN A 224 -24.89 -7.02 -23.23
CA ASN A 224 -25.51 -8.08 -24.01
C ASN A 224 -26.53 -8.68 -23.03
N GLY A 225 -27.79 -8.24 -23.18
CA GLY A 225 -28.90 -8.28 -22.24
C GLY A 225 -28.89 -9.34 -21.13
N GLY A 226 -29.23 -8.93 -19.90
CA GLY A 226 -29.74 -9.84 -18.86
C GLY A 226 -28.81 -10.97 -18.39
N GLY A 227 -27.52 -10.93 -18.69
CA GLY A 227 -26.57 -12.01 -18.37
C GLY A 227 -26.12 -12.10 -16.90
N LEU A 228 -25.60 -13.28 -16.55
CA LEU A 228 -25.06 -13.63 -15.22
C LEU A 228 -24.00 -12.63 -14.75
N THR A 229 -23.91 -12.40 -13.44
CA THR A 229 -22.97 -11.43 -12.83
C THR A 229 -21.51 -11.73 -13.19
N ILE A 230 -21.16 -13.01 -13.31
CA ILE A 230 -19.81 -13.49 -13.65
C ILE A 230 -19.31 -12.99 -15.02
N PHE A 231 -20.22 -12.69 -15.95
CA PHE A 231 -19.89 -12.18 -17.29
C PHE A 231 -19.79 -10.65 -17.36
N LYS A 232 -20.03 -9.95 -16.24
CA LYS A 232 -19.99 -8.47 -16.16
C LYS A 232 -18.61 -7.92 -15.76
N CYS A 233 -17.54 -8.72 -15.79
CA CYS A 233 -16.22 -8.26 -15.38
C CYS A 233 -15.63 -7.24 -16.37
N MET A 234 -15.74 -5.96 -16.01
CA MET A 234 -15.28 -4.82 -16.80
C MET A 234 -13.93 -4.30 -16.29
N GLY A 235 -12.93 -4.33 -17.15
CA GLY A 235 -11.59 -3.82 -16.91
C GLY A 235 -10.88 -3.55 -18.23
N ARG A 236 -9.84 -2.73 -18.19
CA ARG A 236 -9.09 -2.32 -19.39
C ARG A 236 -7.78 -3.10 -19.49
N THR A 237 -7.61 -3.82 -20.59
CA THR A 237 -6.38 -4.55 -20.88
C THR A 237 -5.24 -3.59 -21.26
N THR A 238 -3.99 -4.01 -21.02
CA THR A 238 -2.81 -3.21 -21.38
C THR A 238 -1.75 -4.05 -22.10
N GLY A 239 -1.26 -3.52 -23.21
CA GLY A 239 -0.29 -4.20 -24.07
C GLY A 239 -0.95 -5.09 -25.13
N LYS A 240 -0.12 -5.75 -25.94
CA LYS A 240 -0.57 -6.64 -27.01
C LYS A 240 -1.14 -7.94 -26.41
N SER A 241 -2.27 -8.40 -26.93
CA SER A 241 -2.83 -9.71 -26.58
C SER A 241 -2.07 -10.84 -27.29
N THR A 242 -2.08 -12.01 -26.65
CA THR A 242 -1.54 -13.26 -27.21
C THR A 242 -2.52 -14.39 -26.98
N SER A 243 -2.64 -15.34 -27.89
CA SER A 243 -3.49 -16.53 -27.68
C SER A 243 -2.67 -17.70 -27.15
N ARG A 244 -3.22 -18.47 -26.21
CA ARG A 244 -2.64 -19.75 -25.77
C ARG A 244 -3.72 -20.80 -25.59
N VAL A 245 -3.33 -22.07 -25.65
CA VAL A 245 -4.21 -23.20 -25.34
C VAL A 245 -3.95 -23.61 -23.89
N LEU A 246 -5.02 -23.75 -23.09
CA LEU A 246 -4.94 -24.24 -21.72
C LEU A 246 -4.69 -25.76 -21.70
N SER A 247 -3.92 -26.23 -20.72
CA SER A 247 -3.88 -27.67 -20.42
C SER A 247 -5.23 -28.13 -19.87
N THR A 248 -5.52 -29.43 -19.91
CA THR A 248 -6.76 -29.99 -19.34
C THR A 248 -6.92 -29.66 -17.85
N GLU A 249 -5.81 -29.66 -17.12
CA GLU A 249 -5.77 -29.28 -15.70
C GLU A 249 -6.06 -27.80 -15.49
N GLU A 250 -5.36 -26.90 -16.20
CA GLU A 250 -5.60 -25.46 -16.11
C GLU A 250 -7.04 -25.09 -16.52
N TRP A 251 -7.56 -25.74 -17.55
CA TRP A 251 -8.94 -25.54 -18.00
C TRP A 251 -9.93 -25.95 -16.92
N SER A 252 -9.73 -27.12 -16.30
CA SER A 252 -10.60 -27.62 -15.24
C SER A 252 -10.55 -26.72 -14.01
N GLN A 253 -9.36 -26.28 -13.59
CA GLN A 253 -9.18 -25.35 -12.47
C GLN A 253 -9.84 -24.01 -12.74
N ALA A 254 -9.60 -23.42 -13.92
CA ALA A 254 -10.17 -22.13 -14.30
C ALA A 254 -11.70 -22.20 -14.39
N HIS A 255 -12.24 -23.23 -15.05
CA HIS A 255 -13.67 -23.38 -15.21
C HIS A 255 -14.38 -23.69 -13.89
N LEU A 256 -13.82 -24.59 -13.07
CA LEU A 256 -14.34 -24.87 -11.74
C LEU A 256 -14.40 -23.60 -10.89
N TYR A 257 -13.35 -22.77 -10.92
CA TYR A 257 -13.32 -21.51 -10.19
C TYR A 257 -14.45 -20.55 -10.63
N VAL A 258 -14.70 -20.45 -11.94
CA VAL A 258 -15.83 -19.66 -12.47
C VAL A 258 -17.17 -20.19 -11.95
N LEU A 259 -17.37 -21.51 -11.98
CA LEU A 259 -18.61 -22.12 -11.50
C LEU A 259 -18.82 -21.92 -9.99
N THR A 260 -17.78 -22.09 -9.18
CA THR A 260 -17.87 -21.93 -7.72
C THR A 260 -18.11 -20.50 -7.28
N THR A 261 -17.76 -19.53 -8.13
CA THR A 261 -17.91 -18.10 -7.84
C THR A 261 -19.21 -17.52 -8.40
N CYS A 262 -19.91 -18.26 -9.27
CA CYS A 262 -21.17 -17.81 -9.86
C CYS A 262 -22.31 -18.02 -8.87
N GLU A 263 -22.96 -16.95 -8.42
CA GLU A 263 -24.04 -17.00 -7.44
C GLU A 263 -25.19 -17.93 -7.89
N GLU A 264 -25.54 -17.87 -9.17
CA GLU A 264 -26.61 -18.67 -9.78
C GLU A 264 -26.29 -20.17 -9.79
N VAL A 265 -25.01 -20.56 -9.69
CA VAL A 265 -24.55 -21.95 -9.64
C VAL A 265 -24.55 -22.50 -8.20
N THR A 266 -24.64 -21.65 -7.18
CA THR A 266 -24.58 -22.03 -5.74
C THR A 266 -25.60 -23.12 -5.37
N SER A 267 -26.81 -23.03 -5.90
CA SER A 267 -27.86 -24.05 -5.65
C SER A 267 -27.46 -25.43 -6.17
N PHE A 268 -26.81 -25.49 -7.33
CA PHE A 268 -26.32 -26.73 -7.94
C PHE A 268 -25.11 -27.30 -7.19
N ILE A 269 -24.26 -26.44 -6.61
CA ILE A 269 -23.14 -26.86 -5.77
C ILE A 269 -23.67 -27.63 -4.56
N GLU A 270 -24.67 -27.07 -3.86
CA GLU A 270 -25.28 -27.72 -2.70
C GLU A 270 -26.02 -29.01 -3.08
N GLU A 271 -26.76 -29.02 -4.20
CA GLU A 271 -27.38 -30.23 -4.74
C GLU A 271 -26.35 -31.34 -4.99
N HIS A 272 -25.23 -31.01 -5.66
CA HIS A 272 -24.18 -31.98 -5.93
C HIS A 272 -23.52 -32.48 -4.64
N LYS A 273 -23.15 -31.58 -3.71
CA LYS A 273 -22.56 -31.96 -2.42
C LYS A 273 -23.50 -32.87 -1.63
N GLN A 274 -24.80 -32.61 -1.65
CA GLN A 274 -25.79 -33.46 -1.00
C GLN A 274 -25.89 -34.84 -1.67
N SER A 275 -25.85 -34.90 -3.00
CA SER A 275 -25.84 -36.18 -3.74
C SER A 275 -24.61 -37.04 -3.38
N ILE A 276 -23.45 -36.42 -3.17
CA ILE A 276 -22.20 -37.09 -2.75
C ILE A 276 -22.31 -37.59 -1.32
N ARG A 277 -22.89 -36.80 -0.40
CA ARG A 277 -23.07 -37.18 1.03
C ARG A 277 -23.90 -38.44 1.22
N VAL A 278 -24.82 -38.74 0.30
CA VAL A 278 -25.69 -39.91 0.36
C VAL A 278 -25.00 -41.18 -0.18
N LYS A 279 -23.89 -41.06 -0.93
CA LYS A 279 -23.17 -42.22 -1.47
C LYS A 279 -22.53 -43.05 -0.34
N PRO A 280 -22.73 -44.39 -0.31
CA PRO A 280 -22.14 -45.24 0.72
C PRO A 280 -20.60 -45.21 0.62
N ARG A 281 -19.92 -45.17 1.77
CA ARG A 281 -18.45 -45.16 1.95
C ARG A 281 -17.71 -43.83 1.71
N ILE A 282 -18.40 -42.72 1.44
CA ILE A 282 -17.77 -41.39 1.41
C ILE A 282 -17.79 -40.77 2.80
N ARG A 283 -16.62 -40.34 3.31
CA ARG A 283 -16.56 -39.60 4.58
C ARG A 283 -16.90 -38.15 4.34
N ALA A 284 -17.51 -37.48 5.32
CA ALA A 284 -17.87 -36.07 5.22
C ALA A 284 -16.70 -35.16 4.78
N ARG A 285 -15.48 -35.46 5.23
CA ARG A 285 -14.25 -34.72 4.87
C ARG A 285 -13.82 -34.87 3.40
N ASP A 286 -14.24 -35.96 2.74
CA ASP A 286 -13.83 -36.27 1.37
C ASP A 286 -14.83 -35.70 0.35
N VAL A 287 -15.97 -35.16 0.80
CA VAL A 287 -17.04 -34.60 -0.05
C VAL A 287 -16.52 -33.49 -0.96
N ASP A 288 -15.74 -32.55 -0.42
CA ASP A 288 -15.21 -31.43 -1.22
C ASP A 288 -14.19 -31.91 -2.27
N LEU A 289 -13.44 -32.97 -1.97
CA LEU A 289 -12.50 -33.58 -2.93
C LEU A 289 -13.26 -34.21 -4.11
N PHE A 290 -14.32 -34.97 -3.84
CA PHE A 290 -15.15 -35.55 -4.91
C PHE A 290 -15.90 -34.47 -5.67
N HIS A 291 -16.43 -33.46 -4.98
CA HIS A 291 -17.10 -32.33 -5.61
C HIS A 291 -16.17 -31.64 -6.62
N ARG A 292 -14.96 -31.26 -6.22
CA ARG A 292 -13.98 -30.61 -7.12
C ARG A 292 -13.65 -31.44 -8.37
N ARG A 293 -13.65 -32.78 -8.25
CA ARG A 293 -13.32 -33.68 -9.36
C ARG A 293 -14.48 -33.93 -10.32
N GLU A 294 -15.69 -34.09 -9.80
CA GLU A 294 -16.85 -34.55 -10.57
C GLU A 294 -17.82 -33.43 -10.95
N PHE A 295 -17.71 -32.23 -10.36
CA PHE A 295 -18.73 -31.20 -10.48
C PHE A 295 -18.91 -30.66 -11.90
N ILE A 296 -17.83 -30.47 -12.66
CA ILE A 296 -17.95 -29.95 -14.04
C ILE A 296 -18.80 -30.89 -14.89
N SER A 297 -18.47 -32.19 -14.92
CA SER A 297 -19.24 -33.20 -15.66
C SER A 297 -20.65 -33.36 -15.13
N TRP A 298 -20.82 -33.39 -13.81
CA TRP A 298 -22.14 -33.51 -13.18
C TRP A 298 -23.04 -32.31 -13.52
N PHE A 299 -22.48 -31.09 -13.50
CA PHE A 299 -23.21 -29.86 -13.81
C PHE A 299 -23.65 -29.84 -15.27
N GLU A 300 -22.79 -30.28 -16.20
CA GLU A 300 -23.15 -30.43 -17.60
C GLU A 300 -24.33 -31.40 -17.79
N GLU A 301 -24.24 -32.61 -17.21
CA GLU A 301 -25.30 -33.63 -17.29
C GLU A 301 -26.62 -33.13 -16.68
N ARG A 302 -26.54 -32.47 -15.52
CA ARG A 302 -27.71 -31.93 -14.82
C ARG A 302 -28.45 -30.88 -15.64
N ILE A 303 -27.72 -29.96 -16.28
CA ILE A 303 -28.31 -28.93 -17.14
C ILE A 303 -28.90 -29.53 -18.42
N ILE A 304 -28.28 -30.56 -19.00
CA ILE A 304 -28.86 -31.29 -20.14
C ILE A 304 -30.19 -31.94 -19.74
N GLN A 305 -30.26 -32.59 -18.59
CA GLN A 305 -31.49 -33.19 -18.08
C GLN A 305 -32.59 -32.15 -17.91
N MET A 306 -32.30 -31.03 -17.23
CA MET A 306 -33.27 -29.97 -17.01
C MET A 306 -33.76 -29.35 -18.34
N ARG A 307 -32.93 -29.34 -19.39
CA ARG A 307 -33.31 -28.80 -20.70
C ARG A 307 -34.38 -29.66 -21.39
N HIS A 308 -34.43 -30.95 -21.07
CA HIS A 308 -35.51 -31.83 -21.49
C HIS A 308 -36.80 -31.59 -20.69
N GLU A 309 -36.70 -31.07 -19.47
CA GLU A 309 -37.82 -30.79 -18.57
C GLU A 309 -38.43 -29.39 -18.79
N GLY A 310 -37.67 -28.42 -19.33
CA GLY A 310 -38.15 -27.08 -19.67
C GLY A 310 -37.08 -26.14 -20.25
N PRO A 311 -37.44 -24.89 -20.61
CA PRO A 311 -36.48 -23.91 -21.12
C PRO A 311 -35.49 -23.47 -20.03
N ILE A 312 -34.20 -23.41 -20.37
CA ILE A 312 -33.11 -22.94 -19.49
C ILE A 312 -32.49 -21.68 -20.07
N SER A 313 -31.97 -20.81 -19.21
CA SER A 313 -31.15 -19.66 -19.61
C SER A 313 -29.95 -20.09 -20.47
N GLU A 314 -29.79 -19.46 -21.65
CA GLU A 314 -28.64 -19.67 -22.53
C GLU A 314 -27.29 -19.39 -21.83
N HIS A 315 -27.27 -18.50 -20.83
CA HIS A 315 -26.06 -18.24 -20.06
C HIS A 315 -25.66 -19.40 -19.14
N ILE A 316 -26.64 -20.08 -18.52
CA ILE A 316 -26.39 -21.28 -17.70
C ILE A 316 -25.96 -22.45 -18.59
N LEU A 317 -26.58 -22.62 -19.75
CA LEU A 317 -26.14 -23.60 -20.75
C LEU A 317 -24.72 -23.31 -21.25
N SER A 318 -24.39 -22.04 -21.44
CA SER A 318 -23.03 -21.62 -21.80
C SER A 318 -22.02 -21.94 -20.69
N LEU A 319 -22.38 -21.76 -19.43
CA LEU A 319 -21.52 -22.14 -18.30
C LEU A 319 -21.35 -23.66 -18.23
N SER A 320 -22.42 -24.43 -18.40
CA SER A 320 -22.36 -25.89 -18.23
C SER A 320 -21.44 -26.59 -19.24
N ARG A 321 -21.28 -26.01 -20.44
CA ARG A 321 -20.37 -26.52 -21.48
C ARG A 321 -18.91 -26.10 -21.29
N GLY A 322 -18.66 -25.14 -20.39
CA GLY A 322 -17.34 -24.57 -20.16
C GLY A 322 -16.82 -23.64 -21.27
N PRO A 323 -15.66 -23.01 -21.03
CA PRO A 323 -15.04 -22.07 -21.96
C PRO A 323 -14.28 -22.79 -23.08
N SER A 324 -13.97 -22.06 -24.15
CA SER A 324 -13.00 -22.49 -25.16
C SER A 324 -11.65 -22.81 -24.50
N THR A 325 -11.00 -23.88 -24.98
CA THR A 325 -9.63 -24.24 -24.56
C THR A 325 -8.59 -23.24 -25.06
N SER A 326 -8.90 -22.47 -26.11
CA SER A 326 -8.07 -21.36 -26.56
C SER A 326 -8.50 -20.07 -25.87
N VAL A 327 -7.56 -19.46 -25.15
CA VAL A 327 -7.77 -18.26 -24.34
C VAL A 327 -6.91 -17.11 -24.82
N THR A 328 -7.34 -15.89 -24.53
CA THR A 328 -6.56 -14.68 -24.80
C THR A 328 -5.84 -14.23 -23.53
N CYS A 329 -4.56 -13.92 -23.63
CA CYS A 329 -3.71 -13.53 -22.50
C CYS A 329 -3.23 -12.10 -22.64
N TYR A 330 -3.04 -11.42 -21.49
CA TYR A 330 -2.62 -10.03 -21.42
C TYR A 330 -1.47 -9.83 -20.44
N ARG A 331 -0.57 -8.89 -20.75
CA ARG A 331 0.57 -8.55 -19.88
C ARG A 331 0.22 -7.56 -18.77
N GLY A 332 -1.04 -7.14 -18.68
CA GLY A 332 -1.52 -6.27 -17.62
C GLY A 332 -2.97 -5.88 -17.82
N TYR A 333 -3.61 -5.52 -16.72
CA TYR A 333 -5.04 -5.31 -16.65
C TYR A 333 -5.34 -4.22 -15.63
N ILE A 334 -6.33 -3.37 -15.90
CA ILE A 334 -6.74 -2.29 -15.03
C ILE A 334 -8.18 -2.56 -14.63
N ILE A 335 -8.46 -2.61 -13.33
CA ILE A 335 -9.79 -2.86 -12.77
C ILE A 335 -9.88 -2.23 -11.38
N ASN A 336 -11.05 -1.72 -11.00
CA ASN A 336 -11.31 -1.12 -9.69
C ASN A 336 -10.32 -0.01 -9.28
N GLY A 337 -9.75 0.73 -10.25
CA GLY A 337 -8.72 1.75 -10.02
C GLY A 337 -7.28 1.20 -9.85
N PHE A 338 -7.11 -0.11 -9.80
CA PHE A 338 -5.81 -0.78 -9.70
C PHE A 338 -5.24 -1.05 -11.09
N ARG A 339 -3.91 -0.98 -11.20
CA ARG A 339 -3.18 -1.34 -12.42
C ARG A 339 -2.32 -2.55 -12.14
N PHE A 340 -2.71 -3.70 -12.68
CA PHE A 340 -1.97 -4.94 -12.54
C PHE A 340 -1.05 -5.19 -13.73
N HIS A 341 0.14 -5.70 -13.46
CA HIS A 341 1.07 -6.21 -14.47
C HIS A 341 1.55 -7.60 -14.06
N ILE A 342 1.71 -8.48 -15.04
CA ILE A 342 2.28 -9.80 -14.78
C ILE A 342 3.74 -9.65 -14.31
N ARG A 343 4.19 -10.54 -13.43
CA ARG A 343 5.56 -10.59 -12.88
C ARG A 343 6.64 -10.46 -13.95
N GLU A 344 6.44 -11.10 -15.10
CA GLU A 344 7.41 -11.05 -16.20
C GLU A 344 7.57 -9.65 -16.80
N ARG A 345 6.47 -8.89 -16.95
CA ARG A 345 6.50 -7.51 -17.47
C ARG A 345 7.21 -6.56 -16.50
N GLU A 346 7.17 -6.87 -15.21
CA GLU A 346 7.82 -6.10 -14.16
C GLU A 346 9.35 -6.25 -14.15
N LYS A 347 9.89 -7.32 -14.75
CA LYS A 347 11.33 -7.54 -14.86
C LYS A 347 12.01 -6.33 -15.53
N GLY A 348 13.00 -5.76 -14.85
CA GLY A 348 13.72 -4.56 -15.31
C GLY A 348 12.98 -3.23 -15.13
N LYS A 349 11.76 -3.22 -14.59
CA LYS A 349 11.04 -1.98 -14.23
C LYS A 349 11.37 -1.53 -12.81
N LYS A 350 11.17 -0.22 -12.57
CA LYS A 350 11.31 0.44 -11.27
C LYS A 350 9.99 0.52 -10.49
N THR A 351 8.92 -0.04 -11.04
CA THR A 351 7.61 -0.11 -10.41
C THR A 351 7.25 -1.57 -10.12
N GLN A 352 6.41 -1.78 -9.11
CA GLN A 352 5.91 -3.09 -8.70
C GLN A 352 4.38 -3.11 -8.78
N ASN A 353 3.82 -3.88 -9.71
CA ASN A 353 2.38 -3.89 -9.99
C ASN A 353 1.80 -5.32 -10.06
N SER A 354 2.60 -6.32 -9.69
CA SER A 354 2.23 -7.74 -9.76
C SER A 354 1.69 -8.31 -8.44
N GLY A 355 1.84 -7.61 -7.32
CA GLY A 355 1.33 -8.08 -6.03
C GLY A 355 -0.21 -8.03 -5.97
N VAL A 356 -0.78 -9.13 -5.49
CA VAL A 356 -2.23 -9.32 -5.34
C VAL A 356 -2.59 -9.76 -3.93
N VAL A 357 -3.76 -9.34 -3.44
CA VAL A 357 -4.37 -9.87 -2.22
C VAL A 357 -5.85 -10.16 -2.44
N VAL A 358 -6.30 -11.26 -1.85
CA VAL A 358 -7.71 -11.67 -1.80
C VAL A 358 -8.06 -11.93 -0.34
N THR A 359 -9.14 -11.33 0.14
CA THR A 359 -9.64 -11.59 1.49
C THR A 359 -10.80 -12.57 1.40
N ALA A 360 -10.64 -13.74 2.01
CA ALA A 360 -11.68 -14.76 2.10
C ALA A 360 -12.30 -14.77 3.50
N GLU A 361 -13.61 -14.99 3.57
CA GLU A 361 -14.30 -15.31 4.81
C GLU A 361 -14.09 -16.80 5.13
N VAL A 362 -13.42 -17.06 6.24
CA VAL A 362 -13.08 -18.40 6.70
C VAL A 362 -13.67 -18.60 8.08
N SER A 363 -14.41 -19.68 8.26
CA SER A 363 -14.86 -20.13 9.57
C SER A 363 -13.70 -20.79 10.31
N SER A 364 -13.21 -20.16 11.37
CA SER A 364 -12.21 -20.74 12.27
C SER A 364 -12.89 -21.55 13.36
N PHE A 365 -12.31 -22.71 13.69
CA PHE A 365 -12.79 -23.60 14.75
C PHE A 365 -11.72 -23.68 15.83
N ALA A 366 -12.07 -23.51 17.10
CA ALA A 366 -11.09 -23.57 18.19
C ALA A 366 -10.53 -24.99 18.38
N SER A 367 -11.25 -26.01 17.92
CA SER A 367 -10.78 -27.39 17.83
C SER A 367 -11.63 -28.20 16.85
N ALA A 368 -11.18 -29.40 16.46
CA ALA A 368 -11.96 -30.32 15.64
C ALA A 368 -13.30 -30.79 16.28
N ARG A 369 -13.53 -30.50 17.57
CA ARG A 369 -14.78 -30.81 18.29
C ARG A 369 -15.69 -29.59 18.46
N ASP A 370 -15.22 -28.42 18.05
CA ASP A 370 -15.95 -27.17 18.17
C ASP A 370 -17.13 -27.15 17.19
N LYS A 371 -18.31 -26.80 17.70
CA LYS A 371 -19.55 -26.69 16.92
C LYS A 371 -19.91 -25.24 16.60
N ASN A 372 -19.15 -24.28 17.12
CA ASN A 372 -19.41 -22.85 16.98
C ASN A 372 -18.27 -22.19 16.18
N PRO A 373 -18.29 -22.24 14.84
CA PRO A 373 -17.29 -21.56 14.03
C PRO A 373 -17.32 -20.06 14.30
N ILE A 374 -16.13 -19.47 14.50
CA ILE A 374 -15.97 -18.02 14.52
C ILE A 374 -15.63 -17.59 13.09
N PRO A 375 -16.47 -16.80 12.42
CA PRO A 375 -16.13 -16.24 11.11
C PRO A 375 -14.96 -15.28 11.29
N GLY A 376 -13.90 -15.52 10.52
CA GLY A 376 -12.72 -14.68 10.44
C GLY A 376 -12.41 -14.35 8.98
N HIS A 377 -11.68 -13.27 8.76
CA HIS A 377 -11.18 -12.93 7.43
C HIS A 377 -9.72 -13.37 7.32
N VAL A 378 -9.38 -14.09 6.24
CA VAL A 378 -8.00 -14.48 5.93
C VAL A 378 -7.61 -13.82 4.61
N SER A 379 -6.53 -13.05 4.64
CA SER A 379 -5.95 -12.44 3.44
C SER A 379 -4.90 -13.37 2.83
N TYR A 380 -5.14 -13.79 1.60
CA TYR A 380 -4.22 -14.57 0.78
C TYR A 380 -3.43 -13.62 -0.11
N TYR A 381 -2.10 -13.68 0.02
CA TYR A 381 -1.18 -12.82 -0.72
C TYR A 381 -0.50 -13.63 -1.83
N GLY A 382 -0.32 -13.01 -3.00
CA GLY A 382 0.32 -13.68 -4.12
C GLY A 382 0.93 -12.73 -5.13
N VAL A 383 1.40 -13.32 -6.23
CA VAL A 383 1.97 -12.59 -7.37
C VAL A 383 1.27 -13.01 -8.65
N LEU A 384 0.80 -12.02 -9.41
CA LEU A 384 0.18 -12.20 -10.71
C LEU A 384 1.17 -12.71 -11.75
N THR A 385 0.91 -13.90 -12.29
CA THR A 385 1.74 -14.55 -13.31
C THR A 385 1.15 -14.43 -14.70
N ASP A 386 -0.18 -14.51 -14.84
CA ASP A 386 -0.88 -14.42 -16.13
C ASP A 386 -2.25 -13.75 -15.96
N VAL A 387 -2.73 -13.10 -17.02
CA VAL A 387 -4.10 -12.57 -17.09
C VAL A 387 -4.78 -13.24 -18.27
N ILE A 388 -5.80 -14.05 -18.02
CA ILE A 388 -6.49 -14.83 -19.05
C ILE A 388 -7.93 -14.36 -19.22
N GLU A 389 -8.35 -14.25 -20.47
CA GLU A 389 -9.74 -14.05 -20.89
C GLU A 389 -10.28 -15.36 -21.43
N LEU A 390 -11.22 -15.94 -20.68
CA LEU A 390 -11.98 -17.11 -21.07
C LEU A 390 -13.11 -16.70 -22.01
N HIS A 391 -13.29 -17.46 -23.09
CA HIS A 391 -14.33 -17.25 -24.08
C HIS A 391 -15.39 -18.34 -23.95
N TYR A 392 -16.61 -17.94 -23.63
CA TYR A 392 -17.78 -18.81 -23.53
C TYR A 392 -18.70 -18.64 -24.75
N LEU A 393 -19.66 -19.56 -24.91
CA LEU A 393 -20.65 -19.47 -25.97
C LEU A 393 -21.50 -18.20 -25.82
N GLY A 394 -22.05 -17.71 -26.94
CA GLY A 394 -22.84 -16.48 -26.96
C GLY A 394 -22.02 -15.19 -26.77
N GLY A 395 -20.69 -15.25 -26.90
CA GLY A 395 -19.80 -14.09 -26.78
C GLY A 395 -19.53 -13.67 -25.33
N ASN A 396 -19.95 -14.49 -24.35
CA ASN A 396 -19.69 -14.28 -22.93
C ASN A 396 -18.20 -14.44 -22.61
N ARG A 397 -17.67 -13.62 -21.70
CA ARG A 397 -16.25 -13.63 -21.34
C ARG A 397 -16.05 -13.49 -19.85
N VAL A 398 -14.96 -14.07 -19.34
CA VAL A 398 -14.55 -13.95 -17.94
C VAL A 398 -13.06 -13.69 -17.88
N ILE A 399 -12.65 -12.70 -17.08
CA ILE A 399 -11.23 -12.39 -16.84
C ILE A 399 -10.78 -13.02 -15.53
N LEU A 400 -9.81 -13.92 -15.62
CA LEU A 400 -9.15 -14.52 -14.46
C LEU A 400 -7.70 -14.08 -14.38
N PHE A 401 -7.23 -13.90 -13.16
CA PHE A 401 -5.82 -13.75 -12.83
C PHE A 401 -5.28 -15.10 -12.39
N LYS A 402 -4.16 -15.51 -12.98
CA LYS A 402 -3.37 -16.64 -12.50
C LYS A 402 -2.32 -16.11 -11.52
N CYS A 403 -2.27 -16.67 -10.33
CA CYS A 403 -1.44 -16.19 -9.24
C CYS A 403 -0.63 -17.32 -8.60
N ASP A 404 0.61 -16.98 -8.22
CA ASP A 404 1.41 -17.80 -7.30
C ASP A 404 1.12 -17.30 -5.88
N TRP A 405 0.58 -18.16 -5.01
CA TRP A 405 0.16 -17.78 -3.65
C TRP A 405 1.23 -18.12 -2.60
N TRP A 406 1.47 -17.19 -1.67
CA TRP A 406 2.39 -17.36 -0.55
C TRP A 406 1.73 -18.08 0.62
N ASP A 407 2.51 -18.86 1.39
CA ASP A 407 2.00 -19.63 2.53
C ASP A 407 1.52 -18.70 3.67
N VAL A 408 0.21 -18.46 3.72
CA VAL A 408 -0.45 -17.73 4.83
C VAL A 408 -1.09 -18.67 5.86
N ILE A 409 -1.04 -19.98 5.63
CA ILE A 409 -1.72 -20.99 6.46
C ILE A 409 -0.82 -21.34 7.66
N ASN A 410 0.49 -21.50 7.43
CA ASN A 410 1.44 -21.86 8.47
C ASN A 410 2.02 -20.62 9.15
N SER A 411 1.31 -20.13 10.17
CA SER A 411 1.78 -19.03 11.02
C SER A 411 3.16 -19.33 11.62
N GLY A 412 4.10 -18.39 11.49
CA GLY A 412 5.49 -18.49 11.94
C GLY A 412 6.46 -19.05 10.88
N ARG A 413 5.98 -19.84 9.91
CA ARG A 413 6.79 -20.38 8.81
C ARG A 413 6.64 -19.57 7.53
N GLY A 414 5.40 -19.42 7.06
CA GLY A 414 5.08 -18.72 5.82
C GLY A 414 4.68 -17.26 6.02
N MET A 415 4.05 -16.93 7.15
CA MET A 415 3.63 -15.58 7.52
C MET A 415 3.92 -15.30 8.99
N LYS A 416 4.39 -14.08 9.30
CA LYS A 416 4.53 -13.57 10.67
C LYS A 416 4.17 -12.09 10.75
N LYS A 417 3.82 -11.63 11.93
CA LYS A 417 3.82 -10.19 12.25
C LYS A 417 5.10 -9.87 12.99
N ASP A 418 5.73 -8.74 12.64
CA ASP A 418 6.90 -8.27 13.37
C ASP A 418 6.53 -7.53 14.65
N GLU A 419 7.55 -7.12 15.41
CA GLU A 419 7.39 -6.38 16.68
C GLU A 419 6.74 -5.00 16.50
N TYR A 420 6.60 -4.48 15.27
CA TYR A 420 5.98 -3.19 14.95
C TYR A 420 4.59 -3.34 14.28
N GLY A 421 4.09 -4.58 14.18
CA GLY A 421 2.78 -4.91 13.62
C GLY A 421 2.72 -5.08 12.09
N PHE A 422 3.85 -5.08 11.39
CA PHE A 422 3.90 -5.31 9.94
C PHE A 422 3.77 -6.79 9.60
N THR A 423 2.91 -7.11 8.64
CA THR A 423 2.80 -8.46 8.07
C THR A 423 4.00 -8.75 7.17
N CYS A 424 4.72 -9.83 7.48
CA CYS A 424 5.86 -10.34 6.71
C CYS A 424 5.53 -11.72 6.15
N LEU A 425 5.90 -11.95 4.90
CA LEU A 425 5.70 -13.19 4.16
C LEU A 425 7.05 -13.80 3.77
N ASN A 426 7.16 -15.13 3.86
CA ASN A 426 8.34 -15.85 3.43
C ASN A 426 8.19 -16.33 1.97
N PHE A 427 9.02 -15.81 1.08
CA PHE A 427 8.93 -16.11 -0.36
C PHE A 427 9.48 -17.49 -0.75
N GLU A 428 10.07 -18.25 0.17
CA GLU A 428 10.44 -19.65 -0.07
C GLU A 428 9.25 -20.62 0.09
N HIS A 429 8.17 -20.16 0.71
CA HIS A 429 7.02 -21.01 1.03
C HIS A 429 5.78 -20.53 0.27
N THR A 430 5.40 -21.32 -0.72
CA THR A 430 4.16 -21.15 -1.46
C THR A 430 3.08 -22.10 -0.94
N ILE A 431 1.83 -21.72 -1.09
CA ILE A 431 0.72 -22.65 -0.83
C ILE A 431 0.72 -23.70 -1.94
N CYS A 432 0.76 -24.96 -1.53
CA CYS A 432 0.42 -26.07 -2.43
C CYS A 432 -1.10 -26.07 -2.61
N THR A 433 -1.59 -25.44 -3.67
CA THR A 433 -3.02 -25.33 -3.99
C THR A 433 -3.27 -25.63 -5.46
N ASP A 434 -4.39 -26.31 -5.73
CA ASP A 434 -4.93 -26.52 -7.07
C ASP A 434 -5.83 -25.34 -7.52
N GLU A 435 -5.82 -24.23 -6.79
CA GLU A 435 -6.60 -23.01 -7.07
C GLU A 435 -5.69 -21.82 -7.42
N PRO A 436 -5.04 -21.82 -8.60
CA PRO A 436 -4.18 -20.72 -9.01
C PRO A 436 -4.96 -19.53 -9.57
N PHE A 437 -6.26 -19.66 -9.80
CA PHE A 437 -7.08 -18.64 -10.45
C PHE A 437 -7.93 -17.83 -9.46
N VAL A 438 -8.10 -16.56 -9.77
CA VAL A 438 -9.00 -15.63 -9.07
C VAL A 438 -9.68 -14.71 -10.07
N LEU A 439 -10.91 -14.26 -9.81
CA LEU A 439 -11.52 -13.22 -10.62
C LEU A 439 -10.76 -11.90 -10.46
N ALA A 440 -10.51 -11.21 -11.58
CA ALA A 440 -9.86 -9.91 -11.54
C ALA A 440 -10.60 -8.89 -10.64
N SER A 441 -11.93 -8.99 -10.53
CA SER A 441 -12.77 -8.11 -9.71
C SER A 441 -12.62 -8.30 -8.20
N GLN A 442 -12.18 -9.47 -7.75
CA GLN A 442 -12.02 -9.80 -6.33
C GLN A 442 -10.66 -9.38 -5.76
N VAL A 443 -9.72 -9.02 -6.64
CA VAL A 443 -8.33 -8.78 -6.27
C VAL A 443 -8.09 -7.32 -5.92
N LYS A 444 -7.42 -7.09 -4.78
CA LYS A 444 -6.80 -5.80 -4.45
C LYS A 444 -5.30 -5.86 -4.73
N GLN A 445 -4.69 -4.70 -4.97
CA GLN A 445 -3.27 -4.62 -5.25
C GLN A 445 -2.46 -4.51 -3.95
N VAL A 446 -1.31 -5.17 -3.90
CA VAL A 446 -0.30 -5.02 -2.85
C VAL A 446 1.09 -4.89 -3.47
N PHE A 447 2.07 -4.50 -2.67
CA PHE A 447 3.48 -4.51 -3.05
C PHE A 447 4.33 -5.00 -1.89
N TYR A 448 5.46 -5.58 -2.24
CA TYR A 448 6.33 -6.27 -1.30
C TYR A 448 7.68 -5.57 -1.17
N PHE A 449 8.24 -5.60 0.03
CA PHE A 449 9.59 -5.13 0.33
C PHE A 449 10.41 -6.20 1.00
N GLN A 450 11.60 -6.46 0.48
CA GLN A 450 12.55 -7.34 1.13
C GLN A 450 13.03 -6.71 2.45
N ASN A 451 13.05 -7.51 3.51
CA ASN A 451 13.56 -7.08 4.80
C ASN A 451 15.10 -7.08 4.78
N SER A 452 15.73 -5.99 5.21
CA SER A 452 17.19 -5.83 5.20
C SER A 452 17.94 -6.94 5.95
N ASN A 453 17.33 -7.49 7.02
CA ASN A 453 17.96 -8.46 7.90
C ASN A 453 17.60 -9.92 7.59
N GLU A 454 16.66 -10.15 6.68
CA GLU A 454 16.09 -11.48 6.42
C GLU A 454 15.77 -11.64 4.94
N GLU A 455 16.68 -12.25 4.18
CA GLU A 455 16.64 -12.28 2.70
C GLU A 455 15.33 -12.85 2.13
N ASN A 456 14.77 -13.86 2.80
CA ASN A 456 13.55 -14.56 2.35
C ASN A 456 12.25 -13.89 2.80
N TRP A 457 12.33 -12.98 3.76
CA TRP A 457 11.15 -12.35 4.35
C TRP A 457 10.86 -11.00 3.72
N HIS A 458 9.61 -10.83 3.32
CA HIS A 458 9.13 -9.65 2.63
C HIS A 458 7.95 -9.05 3.36
N THR A 459 8.02 -7.76 3.67
CA THR A 459 6.90 -7.02 4.23
C THR A 459 5.90 -6.69 3.14
N VAL A 460 4.61 -6.95 3.39
CA VAL A 460 3.52 -6.60 2.47
C VAL A 460 2.89 -5.26 2.84
N VAL A 461 2.53 -4.49 1.81
CA VAL A 461 1.85 -3.20 1.96
C VAL A 461 0.63 -3.16 1.03
N ASP A 462 -0.56 -3.00 1.61
CA ASP A 462 -1.86 -3.08 0.92
C ASP A 462 -2.24 -1.77 0.24
N ILE A 463 -2.60 -1.73 -1.05
CA ILE A 463 -2.92 -0.46 -1.72
C ILE A 463 -4.42 -0.17 -1.64
N GLN A 464 -4.80 1.10 -1.42
CA GLN A 464 -6.16 1.57 -1.69
C GLN A 464 -6.20 2.43 -2.95
N THR A 465 -7.28 2.32 -3.70
CA THR A 465 -7.47 3.02 -4.97
C THR A 465 -7.88 4.46 -4.79
N ARG A 466 -7.58 5.25 -5.83
CA ARG A 466 -8.14 6.60 -6.00
C ARG A 466 -9.60 6.45 -6.43
N GLY A 467 -10.49 7.29 -5.89
CA GLY A 467 -11.90 7.34 -6.30
C GLY A 467 -12.89 6.43 -5.55
N VAL A 468 -12.52 5.26 -5.03
CA VAL A 468 -13.50 4.40 -4.33
C VAL A 468 -13.68 4.85 -2.88
N TYR A 469 -14.84 5.40 -2.55
CA TYR A 469 -15.28 5.60 -1.17
C TYR A 469 -15.87 4.27 -0.68
N ASP A 470 -15.42 3.76 0.47
CA ASP A 470 -16.13 2.67 1.14
C ASP A 470 -17.40 3.28 1.79
N MET A 471 -18.44 3.45 0.97
CA MET A 471 -19.68 4.15 1.28
C MET A 471 -20.64 3.32 2.13
N ASN A 472 -20.12 2.52 3.07
CA ASN A 472 -20.94 1.98 4.16
C ASN A 472 -21.38 3.06 5.15
N GLN A 473 -21.05 4.33 4.90
CA GLN A 473 -21.69 5.50 5.51
C GLN A 473 -22.11 6.50 4.42
N LYS A 474 -23.42 6.76 4.34
CA LYS A 474 -24.05 7.68 3.39
C LYS A 474 -23.48 9.09 3.54
N VAL A 475 -22.76 9.61 2.53
CA VAL A 475 -22.68 11.06 2.28
C VAL A 475 -22.61 11.32 0.77
N SER A 476 -23.63 11.99 0.26
CA SER A 476 -23.63 12.66 -1.04
C SER A 476 -22.83 13.97 -0.98
N THR A 477 -21.95 14.24 -1.94
CA THR A 477 -21.99 15.39 -2.88
C THR A 477 -20.73 15.48 -3.75
N ASN A 478 -20.93 16.05 -4.94
CA ASN A 478 -19.92 16.38 -5.96
C ASN A 478 -18.88 17.38 -5.42
N ASP A 479 -17.65 16.92 -5.23
CA ASP A 479 -16.46 17.76 -5.03
C ASP A 479 -15.28 17.21 -5.85
N PRO A 480 -14.35 18.07 -6.32
CA PRO A 480 -13.19 17.64 -7.09
C PRO A 480 -12.27 16.69 -6.29
N GLU A 481 -11.95 15.55 -6.91
CA GLU A 481 -11.40 14.37 -6.27
C GLU A 481 -9.96 14.52 -5.69
N PRO A 482 -9.65 13.81 -4.58
CA PRO A 482 -8.32 13.78 -3.97
C PRO A 482 -7.32 12.89 -4.73
N TYR A 483 -6.11 13.42 -4.95
CA TYR A 483 -5.00 12.80 -5.71
C TYR A 483 -4.21 11.69 -4.98
N GLN A 484 -4.69 11.12 -3.87
CA GLN A 484 -3.86 10.27 -3.01
C GLN A 484 -4.26 8.79 -3.08
N GLN A 485 -3.26 7.92 -3.32
CA GLN A 485 -3.33 6.50 -2.91
C GLN A 485 -2.85 6.49 -1.45
N LEU A 486 -3.73 6.20 -0.50
CA LEU A 486 -3.31 6.03 0.89
C LEU A 486 -3.86 4.74 1.45
N ILE A 487 -3.04 4.10 2.27
CA ILE A 487 -3.13 2.70 2.66
C ILE A 487 -3.53 2.65 4.13
N THR A 488 -4.60 1.93 4.45
CA THR A 488 -4.89 1.52 5.83
C THR A 488 -3.87 0.46 6.25
N LEU A 489 -3.08 0.74 7.27
CA LEU A 489 -2.69 -0.32 8.19
C LEU A 489 -3.81 -0.37 9.23
N HIS A 490 -4.30 -1.57 9.52
CA HIS A 490 -5.18 -1.79 10.66
C HIS A 490 -4.55 -1.18 11.92
N SER A 491 -5.40 -0.59 12.75
CA SER A 491 -5.04 0.19 13.94
C SER A 491 -3.79 -0.35 14.64
N GLN A 492 -2.71 0.42 14.61
CA GLN A 492 -1.51 0.19 15.42
C GLN A 492 -1.74 0.60 16.88
N ARG A 493 -2.90 0.23 17.45
CA ARG A 493 -3.22 0.47 18.87
C ARG A 493 -2.22 -0.23 19.80
N ASP A 494 -1.44 -1.19 19.31
CA ASP A 494 -0.55 -2.01 20.14
C ASP A 494 0.92 -1.53 20.18
N VAL A 495 1.31 -0.46 19.46
CA VAL A 495 2.71 0.03 19.54
C VAL A 495 2.99 0.75 20.87
N HIS A 496 1.95 1.26 21.53
CA HIS A 496 2.08 2.05 22.74
C HIS A 496 2.68 1.26 23.92
N GLU A 497 2.50 -0.06 23.97
CA GLU A 497 3.01 -0.95 25.02
C GLU A 497 4.51 -1.28 24.90
N LEU A 498 5.17 -0.99 23.78
CA LEU A 498 6.57 -1.40 23.56
C LEU A 498 7.60 -0.57 24.36
N ILE A 499 7.19 0.55 24.97
CA ILE A 499 8.09 1.45 25.71
C ILE A 499 7.69 1.50 27.20
N GLU A 500 7.17 0.41 27.76
CA GLU A 500 7.10 0.27 29.21
C GLU A 500 8.45 -0.21 29.78
N ASN A 501 9.13 0.72 30.45
CA ASN A 501 10.10 0.48 31.53
C ASN A 501 11.46 -0.17 31.24
N ASP A 502 11.83 -0.48 29.99
CA ASP A 502 13.20 -0.92 29.72
C ASP A 502 14.22 0.23 29.87
N LEU A 503 15.31 -0.02 30.61
CA LEU A 503 16.47 0.88 30.71
C LEU A 503 17.04 1.10 29.30
N ILE A 504 16.73 2.26 28.70
CA ILE A 504 17.28 2.64 27.40
C ILE A 504 18.80 2.75 27.56
N ASN A 505 19.54 1.88 26.87
CA ASN A 505 20.98 2.05 26.76
C ASN A 505 21.26 3.20 25.78
N TRP A 506 21.80 4.29 26.30
CA TRP A 506 21.93 5.54 25.56
C TRP A 506 23.16 5.55 24.65
N ASP A 507 24.20 4.79 24.98
CA ASP A 507 25.44 4.70 24.23
C ASP A 507 25.47 3.51 23.23
N ARG A 508 26.22 3.70 22.14
CA ARG A 508 26.54 2.69 21.12
C ARG A 508 28.04 2.42 21.17
N ASN A 509 28.42 1.38 21.92
CA ASN A 509 29.82 0.99 22.11
C ASN A 509 30.48 0.41 20.85
N ASP A 510 29.69 0.02 19.85
CA ASP A 510 30.14 -0.46 18.54
C ASP A 510 30.49 0.68 17.56
N ILE A 511 30.14 1.93 17.88
CA ILE A 511 30.46 3.12 17.09
C ILE A 511 31.56 3.91 17.81
N ALA A 512 32.63 4.24 17.09
CA ALA A 512 33.67 5.09 17.64
C ALA A 512 33.10 6.48 17.99
N GLY A 513 33.31 6.90 19.24
CA GLY A 513 32.94 8.23 19.70
C GLY A 513 33.72 9.34 18.97
N GLU A 514 33.14 10.54 18.94
CA GLU A 514 33.77 11.70 18.32
C GLU A 514 34.85 12.26 19.25
N THR A 515 36.06 12.49 18.73
CA THR A 515 37.17 13.00 19.54
C THR A 515 37.44 14.46 19.23
N ILE A 516 37.34 15.32 20.25
CA ILE A 516 37.55 16.76 20.16
C ILE A 516 38.82 17.13 20.95
N GLN A 517 39.62 18.07 20.44
CA GLN A 517 40.73 18.64 21.21
C GLN A 517 40.18 19.58 22.29
N THR A 518 40.71 19.46 23.52
CA THR A 518 40.28 20.27 24.69
C THR A 518 40.25 21.77 24.43
N ASP A 519 41.15 22.24 23.58
CA ASP A 519 41.38 23.67 23.31
C ASP A 519 40.22 24.29 22.50
N VAL A 520 39.48 23.46 21.75
CA VAL A 520 38.30 23.86 20.95
C VAL A 520 37.03 23.92 21.81
N LEU A 521 36.92 23.08 22.84
CA LEU A 521 35.78 23.09 23.77
C LEU A 521 35.80 24.32 24.69
N LEU A 522 36.98 24.73 25.14
CA LEU A 522 37.17 25.92 25.99
C LEU A 522 36.85 27.24 25.26
N SER A 523 37.04 27.30 23.94
CA SER A 523 36.68 28.48 23.15
C SER A 523 35.18 28.54 22.85
N GLN A 524 34.52 27.39 22.61
CA GLN A 524 33.07 27.33 22.41
C GLN A 524 32.28 27.63 23.69
N GLN A 525 32.74 27.18 24.86
CA GLN A 525 32.10 27.53 26.13
C GLN A 525 32.19 29.03 26.46
N LYS A 526 33.29 29.72 26.07
CA LYS A 526 33.38 31.17 26.24
C LYS A 526 32.41 31.93 25.33
N ASN A 527 32.25 31.50 24.09
CA ASN A 527 31.32 32.13 23.14
C ASN A 527 29.85 31.95 23.55
N ILE A 528 29.47 30.83 24.17
CA ILE A 528 28.09 30.60 24.63
C ILE A 528 27.75 31.54 25.81
N VAL A 529 28.71 31.78 26.72
CA VAL A 529 28.52 32.70 27.85
C VAL A 529 28.46 34.17 27.42
N GLU A 530 29.06 34.53 26.28
CA GLU A 530 28.94 35.89 25.71
C GLU A 530 27.59 36.11 24.99
N ILE A 531 27.02 35.09 24.32
CA ILE A 531 25.75 35.21 23.60
C ILE A 531 24.53 35.32 24.54
N ASP A 532 24.55 34.65 25.71
CA ASP A 532 23.46 34.75 26.69
C ASP A 532 23.35 36.14 27.36
N ASN A 533 24.35 37.02 27.19
CA ASN A 533 24.32 38.40 27.69
C ASN A 533 23.79 39.42 26.66
N GLU A 534 23.49 39.01 25.43
CA GLU A 534 22.81 39.84 24.43
C GLU A 534 21.33 39.43 24.33
N PHE A 535 20.60 39.56 25.45
CA PHE A 535 19.14 39.59 25.39
C PHE A 535 18.72 40.94 24.81
N ILE A 536 18.01 40.89 23.68
CA ILE A 536 17.43 42.02 22.96
C ILE A 536 16.55 42.81 23.94
N HIS A 537 16.90 44.07 24.19
CA HIS A 537 15.99 45.05 24.76
C HIS A 537 14.98 45.44 23.67
N ASP A 538 13.71 45.05 23.87
CA ASP A 538 12.57 45.59 23.14
C ASP A 538 12.43 47.07 23.49
N ASP A 539 13.03 47.95 22.69
CA ASP A 539 12.63 49.34 22.52
C ASP A 539 13.24 49.80 21.19
N ASP A 540 12.41 49.83 20.15
CA ASP A 540 12.47 50.75 18.99
C ASP A 540 11.64 50.16 17.83
N ILE A 541 10.31 50.28 17.94
CA ILE A 541 9.44 50.39 16.77
C ILE A 541 9.28 51.89 16.52
N ASP A 542 9.95 52.41 15.50
CA ASP A 542 9.53 53.62 14.80
C ASP A 542 9.93 53.52 13.32
N ASP A 543 8.89 53.65 12.47
CA ASP A 543 8.82 54.19 11.11
C ASP A 543 9.94 53.89 10.08
N VAL A 544 9.57 53.12 9.04
CA VAL A 544 9.20 53.58 7.67
C VAL A 544 8.89 52.39 6.75
#